data_AF-A0A7W9D1I3-F1
#
_entry.id   AF-A0A7W9D1I3-F1
#
_cell.length_a   1.000
_cell.length_b   1.000
_cell.length_c   1.000
_cell.angle_alpha   90.00
_cell.angle_beta   90.00
_cell.angle_gamma   90.00
#
_symmetry.space_group_name_H-M   'P 1'
#
loop_
_entity.id
_entity.type
_entity.pdbx_description
1 polymer ?
#
loop_
_entity_poly.entity_id
_entity_poly.type
_entity_poly.pdbx_seq_one_letter_code
_entity_poly.pdbx_strand_id
1 'polypeptide(L)'
;MTDPYEILRIGRDASEEQIKTAYRKRAKSTHPDSGGDVEAFGRLQKAYELLLDPVRRKVFDDTGYDVELTDAVDLQALVAIEKLITDMVLDEREPGTFDPVAHMRASLLEEIRKAHFSKSELERHSDRIRLHLDRLGKRPGKDVVGHMLRARIKAIATAISETEAKIDATERACDMLDGYLYVMDAPMLENEEQTSEVEWGDTAGVRSAAQ
;
A
#
# COMPACT_ATOMS: atom_id res chain seq x y z
N MET A 1 -5.83 9.33 6.09
CA MET A 1 -6.87 8.66 6.86
C MET A 1 -7.81 9.68 7.45
N THR A 2 -9.11 9.43 7.31
CA THR A 2 -10.18 10.32 7.76
C THR A 2 -10.30 10.33 9.28
N ASP A 3 -10.21 11.50 9.91
CA ASP A 3 -10.35 11.64 11.36
C ASP A 3 -11.83 11.88 11.78
N PRO A 4 -12.46 10.98 12.56
CA PRO A 4 -13.85 11.11 13.01
C PRO A 4 -14.05 12.29 13.98
N TYR A 5 -13.02 12.67 14.74
CA TYR A 5 -13.07 13.80 15.66
C TYR A 5 -13.09 15.12 14.88
N GLU A 6 -12.31 15.22 13.79
CA GLU A 6 -12.36 16.37 12.88
C GLU A 6 -13.69 16.46 12.14
N ILE A 7 -14.24 15.31 11.71
CA ILE A 7 -15.60 15.24 11.17
C ILE A 7 -16.56 15.81 12.21
N LEU A 8 -16.63 15.29 13.43
CA LEU A 8 -17.58 15.80 14.42
C LEU A 8 -17.23 17.20 14.96
N ARG A 9 -16.03 17.72 14.67
CA ARG A 9 -15.46 18.98 15.17
C ARG A 9 -15.38 19.01 16.70
N ILE A 10 -14.81 17.96 17.26
CA ILE A 10 -14.64 17.76 18.71
C ILE A 10 -13.20 17.34 19.03
N GLY A 11 -12.81 17.48 20.30
CA GLY A 11 -11.53 16.96 20.80
C GLY A 11 -11.54 15.44 20.96
N ARG A 12 -10.34 14.84 20.99
CA ARG A 12 -10.17 13.39 21.22
C ARG A 12 -10.61 12.94 22.61
N ASP A 13 -10.59 13.85 23.57
CA ASP A 13 -11.06 13.69 24.95
C ASP A 13 -12.59 13.87 25.10
N ALA A 14 -13.33 14.06 24.01
CA ALA A 14 -14.76 14.29 24.06
C ALA A 14 -15.53 13.14 24.72
N SER A 15 -16.42 13.50 25.65
CA SER A 15 -17.36 12.59 26.30
C SER A 15 -18.44 12.12 25.33
N GLU A 16 -19.11 11.03 25.69
CA GLU A 16 -20.22 10.48 24.90
C GLU A 16 -21.35 11.52 24.69
N GLU A 17 -21.64 12.35 25.71
CA GLU A 17 -22.62 13.41 25.61
C GLU A 17 -22.21 14.51 24.63
N GLN A 18 -20.93 14.88 24.62
CA GLN A 18 -20.36 15.85 23.68
C GLN A 18 -20.43 15.31 22.24
N ILE A 19 -20.10 14.03 22.04
CA ILE A 19 -20.21 13.33 20.74
C ILE A 19 -21.65 13.37 20.22
N LYS A 20 -22.64 12.96 21.03
CA LYS A 20 -24.07 12.98 20.67
C LYS A 20 -24.57 14.38 20.35
N THR A 21 -24.10 15.39 21.09
CA THR A 21 -24.48 16.78 20.88
C THR A 21 -23.89 17.33 19.58
N ALA A 22 -22.61 17.06 19.32
CA ALA A 22 -21.93 17.46 18.11
C ALA A 22 -22.55 16.83 16.86
N TYR A 23 -22.83 15.52 16.89
CA TYR A 23 -23.51 14.83 15.81
C TYR A 23 -24.87 15.47 15.49
N ARG A 24 -25.73 15.65 16.49
CA ARG A 24 -27.07 16.27 16.30
C ARG A 24 -26.98 17.67 15.69
N LYS A 25 -25.99 18.47 16.09
CA LYS A 25 -25.77 19.81 15.55
C LYS A 25 -25.34 19.75 14.08
N ARG A 26 -24.39 18.88 13.74
CA ARG A 26 -23.88 18.75 12.37
C ARG A 26 -24.89 18.08 11.43
N ALA A 27 -25.63 17.09 11.91
CA ALA A 27 -26.64 16.38 11.13
C ALA A 27 -27.66 17.36 10.53
N LYS A 28 -28.10 18.36 11.30
CA LYS A 28 -29.02 19.41 10.82
C LYS A 28 -28.45 20.25 9.67
N SER A 29 -27.15 20.55 9.70
CA SER A 29 -26.50 21.35 8.65
C SER A 29 -26.06 20.55 7.43
N THR A 30 -25.87 19.24 7.58
CA THR A 30 -25.34 18.36 6.53
C THR A 30 -26.42 17.50 5.87
N HIS A 31 -27.66 17.53 6.37
CA HIS A 31 -28.75 16.71 5.83
C HIS A 31 -29.07 17.06 4.35
N PRO A 32 -29.24 16.06 3.47
CA PRO A 32 -29.60 16.28 2.05
C PRO A 32 -30.87 17.12 1.87
N ASP A 33 -31.90 16.89 2.70
CA ASP A 33 -33.16 17.67 2.67
C ASP A 33 -32.97 19.16 2.94
N SER A 34 -31.84 19.56 3.55
CA SER A 34 -31.48 20.95 3.82
C SER A 34 -30.45 21.48 2.81
N GLY A 35 -30.23 20.78 1.70
CA GLY A 35 -29.23 21.13 0.67
C GLY A 35 -27.82 20.61 0.96
N GLY A 36 -27.67 19.67 1.91
CA GLY A 36 -26.40 19.03 2.23
C GLY A 36 -26.00 17.92 1.26
N ASP A 37 -24.75 17.46 1.38
CA ASP A 37 -24.19 16.37 0.59
C ASP A 37 -24.46 15.00 1.25
N VAL A 38 -25.00 14.06 0.47
CA VAL A 38 -25.32 12.69 0.91
C VAL A 38 -24.06 11.97 1.40
N GLU A 39 -22.93 12.14 0.71
CA GLU A 39 -21.69 11.50 1.11
C GLU A 39 -21.13 12.09 2.41
N ALA A 40 -21.14 13.42 2.53
CA ALA A 40 -20.74 14.10 3.76
C ALA A 40 -21.62 13.70 4.95
N PHE A 41 -22.92 13.50 4.74
CA PHE A 41 -23.83 13.02 5.78
C PHE A 41 -23.51 11.57 6.17
N GLY A 42 -23.26 10.70 5.19
CA GLY A 42 -22.83 9.32 5.43
C GLY A 42 -21.52 9.24 6.23
N ARG A 43 -20.51 10.07 5.88
CA ARG A 43 -19.25 10.18 6.65
C ARG A 43 -19.49 10.65 8.08
N LEU A 44 -20.38 11.62 8.28
CA LEU A 44 -20.77 12.09 9.61
C LEU A 44 -21.41 10.98 10.45
N GLN A 45 -22.31 10.20 9.85
CA GLN A 45 -22.96 9.09 10.54
C GLN A 45 -21.95 8.01 10.96
N LYS A 46 -21.08 7.58 10.04
CA LYS A 46 -20.02 6.60 10.32
C LYS A 46 -19.06 7.06 11.42
N ALA A 47 -18.64 8.32 11.38
CA ALA A 47 -17.78 8.91 12.41
C ALA A 47 -18.48 8.92 13.78
N TYR A 48 -19.77 9.19 13.82
CA TYR A 48 -20.56 9.14 15.05
C TYR A 48 -20.71 7.71 15.59
N GLU A 49 -21.00 6.74 14.72
CA GLU A 49 -21.12 5.32 15.08
C GLU A 49 -19.80 4.77 15.62
N LEU A 50 -18.68 5.07 14.96
CA LEU A 50 -17.33 4.73 15.41
C LEU A 50 -17.03 5.28 16.82
N LEU A 51 -17.28 6.58 17.05
CA LEU A 51 -16.93 7.21 18.32
C LEU A 51 -17.84 6.82 19.50
N LEU A 52 -19.03 6.28 19.22
CA LEU A 52 -19.92 5.75 20.25
C LEU A 52 -19.62 4.31 20.64
N ASP A 53 -18.98 3.53 19.76
CA ASP A 53 -18.53 2.18 20.07
C ASP A 53 -17.18 2.26 20.82
N PRO A 54 -17.11 1.91 22.12
CA PRO A 54 -15.88 2.05 22.88
C PRO A 54 -14.75 1.16 22.36
N VAL A 55 -15.08 0.00 21.78
CA VAL A 55 -14.09 -0.94 21.25
C VAL A 55 -13.54 -0.40 19.93
N ARG A 56 -14.42 0.00 19.01
CA ARG A 56 -13.98 0.57 17.73
C ARG A 56 -13.24 1.89 17.91
N ARG A 57 -13.72 2.78 18.80
CA ARG A 57 -13.04 4.03 19.14
C ARG A 57 -11.63 3.77 19.67
N LYS A 58 -11.46 2.78 20.57
CA LYS A 58 -10.14 2.41 21.07
C LYS A 58 -9.23 1.92 19.95
N VAL A 59 -9.72 1.02 19.08
CA VAL A 59 -8.94 0.54 17.93
C VAL A 59 -8.53 1.71 17.03
N PHE A 60 -9.44 2.63 16.73
CA PHE A 60 -9.14 3.83 15.96
C PHE A 60 -8.13 4.74 16.66
N ASP A 61 -8.23 4.94 17.96
CA ASP A 61 -7.29 5.77 18.72
C ASP A 61 -5.89 5.13 18.75
N ASP A 62 -5.80 3.80 18.81
CA ASP A 62 -4.53 3.06 18.81
C ASP A 62 -3.89 3.00 17.41
N THR A 63 -4.69 2.93 16.34
CA THR A 63 -4.20 2.59 14.98
C THR A 63 -4.44 3.67 13.91
N GLY A 64 -5.30 4.65 14.19
CA GLY A 64 -5.82 5.60 13.20
C GLY A 64 -6.79 4.99 12.17
N TYR A 65 -7.18 3.73 12.33
CA TYR A 65 -7.94 2.97 11.33
C TYR A 65 -9.36 2.60 11.79
N ASP A 66 -10.31 2.73 10.87
CA ASP A 66 -11.64 2.14 10.97
C ASP A 66 -12.15 1.72 9.60
N VAL A 67 -12.62 0.49 9.48
CA VAL A 67 -13.01 -0.12 8.19
C VAL A 67 -14.16 0.61 7.50
N GLU A 68 -15.07 1.25 8.24
CA GLU A 68 -16.24 1.91 7.65
C GLU A 68 -15.95 3.36 7.25
N LEU A 69 -15.03 4.02 7.96
CA LEU A 69 -14.65 5.41 7.72
C LEU A 69 -13.48 5.58 6.74
N THR A 70 -12.69 4.53 6.54
CA THR A 70 -11.55 4.54 5.61
C THR A 70 -12.03 4.68 4.17
N ASP A 71 -11.36 5.53 3.38
CA ASP A 71 -11.69 5.69 1.97
C ASP A 71 -11.21 4.50 1.13
N ALA A 72 -11.68 4.42 -0.12
CA ALA A 72 -11.38 3.28 -0.99
C ALA A 72 -9.88 3.13 -1.30
N VAL A 73 -9.13 4.23 -1.36
CA VAL A 73 -7.69 4.22 -1.66
C VAL A 73 -6.91 3.73 -0.45
N ASP A 74 -7.20 4.26 0.74
CA ASP A 74 -6.62 3.82 2.00
C ASP A 74 -6.92 2.32 2.25
N LEU A 75 -8.13 1.82 1.94
CA LEU A 75 -8.47 0.39 2.05
C LEU A 75 -7.62 -0.48 1.11
N GLN A 76 -7.45 -0.05 -0.15
CA GLN A 76 -6.61 -0.77 -1.11
C GLN A 76 -5.13 -0.74 -0.71
N ALA A 77 -4.66 0.38 -0.16
CA ALA A 77 -3.31 0.50 0.41
C ALA A 77 -3.08 -0.51 1.54
N LEU A 78 -4.04 -0.63 2.47
CA LEU A 78 -3.97 -1.59 3.56
C LEU A 78 -3.94 -3.05 3.07
N VAL A 79 -4.73 -3.39 2.03
CA VAL A 79 -4.66 -4.72 1.41
C VAL A 79 -3.28 -4.98 0.77
N ALA A 80 -2.63 -3.96 0.21
CA ALA A 80 -1.27 -4.10 -0.29
C ALA A 80 -0.27 -4.35 0.85
N ILE A 81 -0.39 -3.63 1.96
CA ILE A 81 0.44 -3.82 3.16
C ILE A 81 0.20 -5.18 3.80
N GLU A 82 -1.04 -5.65 3.90
CA GLU A 82 -1.40 -6.95 4.48
C GLU A 82 -0.69 -8.10 3.75
N LYS A 83 -0.63 -8.06 2.42
CA LYS A 83 0.12 -9.04 1.63
C LYS A 83 1.60 -9.05 1.99
N LEU A 84 2.19 -7.87 2.13
CA LEU A 84 3.59 -7.71 2.49
C LEU A 84 3.89 -8.13 3.94
N ILE A 85 2.95 -7.90 4.86
CA ILE A 85 3.03 -8.42 6.24
C ILE A 85 2.96 -9.94 6.21
N THR A 86 2.10 -10.52 5.37
CA THR A 86 2.01 -11.98 5.22
C THR A 86 3.35 -12.54 4.72
N ASP A 87 3.96 -11.91 3.72
CA ASP A 87 5.29 -12.29 3.21
C ASP A 87 6.36 -12.17 4.31
N MET A 88 6.32 -11.10 5.11
CA MET A 88 7.24 -10.91 6.25
C MET A 88 7.06 -11.99 7.33
N VAL A 89 5.82 -12.36 7.66
CA VAL A 89 5.51 -13.37 8.68
C VAL A 89 5.99 -14.76 8.24
N LEU A 90 5.99 -15.02 6.94
CA LEU A 90 6.45 -16.29 6.36
C LEU A 90 7.97 -16.31 6.09
N ASP A 91 8.68 -15.21 6.34
CA ASP A 91 10.12 -15.13 6.16
C ASP A 91 10.87 -15.86 7.29
N GLU A 92 11.71 -16.82 6.92
CA GLU A 92 12.43 -17.68 7.87
C GLU A 92 13.77 -17.07 8.36
N ARG A 93 14.18 -15.90 7.85
CA ARG A 93 15.42 -15.25 8.29
C ARG A 93 15.30 -14.78 9.73
N GLU A 94 16.42 -14.84 10.46
CA GLU A 94 16.45 -14.40 11.86
C GLU A 94 16.09 -12.90 11.98
N PRO A 95 15.18 -12.52 12.90
CA PRO A 95 14.89 -11.11 13.16
C PRO A 95 16.16 -10.31 13.47
N GLY A 96 16.22 -9.05 13.05
CA GLY A 96 17.41 -8.21 13.21
C GLY A 96 18.50 -8.41 12.15
N THR A 97 18.47 -9.50 11.36
CA THR A 97 19.46 -9.75 10.29
C THR A 97 19.10 -9.11 8.94
N PHE A 98 17.86 -8.65 8.77
CA PHE A 98 17.40 -7.93 7.59
C PHE A 98 16.35 -6.87 7.98
N ASP A 99 16.17 -5.87 7.13
CA ASP A 99 15.13 -4.84 7.30
C ASP A 99 13.88 -5.21 6.49
N PRO A 100 12.84 -5.81 7.12
CA PRO A 100 11.60 -6.14 6.42
C PRO A 100 10.88 -4.90 5.92
N VAL A 101 10.91 -3.78 6.66
CA VAL A 101 10.18 -2.56 6.27
C VAL A 101 10.80 -1.92 5.03
N ALA A 102 12.13 -1.89 4.94
CA ALA A 102 12.82 -1.48 3.72
C ALA A 102 12.51 -2.41 2.55
N HIS A 103 12.42 -3.72 2.79
CA HIS A 103 12.00 -4.68 1.76
C HIS A 103 10.57 -4.42 1.27
N MET A 104 9.62 -4.19 2.18
CA MET A 104 8.23 -3.85 1.86
C MET A 104 8.17 -2.59 0.98
N ARG A 105 8.87 -1.52 1.36
CA ARG A 105 8.95 -0.28 0.55
C ARG A 105 9.53 -0.55 -0.85
N ALA A 106 10.61 -1.31 -0.94
CA ALA A 106 11.22 -1.65 -2.22
C ALA A 106 10.26 -2.44 -3.13
N SER A 107 9.51 -3.39 -2.55
CA SER A 107 8.50 -4.17 -3.27
C SER A 107 7.35 -3.31 -3.80
N LEU A 108 6.83 -2.37 -3.00
CA LEU A 108 5.80 -1.41 -3.43
C LEU A 108 6.31 -0.51 -4.57
N LEU A 109 7.52 0.03 -4.45
CA LEU A 109 8.12 0.87 -5.49
C LEU A 109 8.33 0.12 -6.81
N GLU A 110 8.68 -1.16 -6.75
CA GLU A 110 8.76 -2.02 -7.94
C GLU A 110 7.38 -2.25 -8.57
N GLU A 111 6.33 -2.48 -7.77
CA GLU A 111 4.96 -2.60 -8.28
C GLU A 111 4.45 -1.31 -8.93
N ILE A 112 4.75 -0.14 -8.35
CA ILE A 112 4.47 1.18 -8.95
C ILE A 112 5.16 1.30 -10.31
N ARG A 113 6.45 0.95 -10.38
CA ARG A 113 7.24 1.00 -11.62
C ARG A 113 6.62 0.12 -12.72
N LYS A 114 6.27 -1.13 -12.39
CA LYS A 114 5.61 -2.05 -13.33
C LYS A 114 4.25 -1.52 -13.78
N ALA A 115 3.46 -0.96 -12.86
CA ALA A 115 2.14 -0.41 -13.16
C ALA A 115 2.24 0.80 -14.11
N HIS A 116 3.18 1.73 -13.87
CA HIS A 116 3.43 2.83 -14.80
C HIS A 116 3.83 2.35 -16.19
N PHE A 117 4.72 1.35 -16.27
CA PHE A 117 5.10 0.76 -17.55
C PHE A 117 3.90 0.15 -18.29
N SER A 118 3.07 -0.63 -17.58
CA SER A 118 1.84 -1.22 -18.12
C SER A 118 0.87 -0.14 -18.64
N LYS A 119 0.66 0.93 -17.87
CA LYS A 119 -0.16 2.07 -18.26
C LYS A 119 0.35 2.70 -19.56
N SER A 120 1.64 3.00 -19.64
CA SER A 120 2.25 3.58 -20.85
C SER A 120 2.10 2.67 -22.08
N GLU A 121 2.21 1.36 -21.91
CA GLU A 121 1.98 0.41 -23.01
C GLU A 121 0.51 0.41 -23.46
N LEU A 122 -0.43 0.41 -22.53
CA LEU A 122 -1.87 0.49 -22.83
C LEU A 122 -2.24 1.78 -23.57
N GLU A 123 -1.68 2.92 -23.17
CA GLU A 123 -1.85 4.20 -23.84
C GLU A 123 -1.37 4.13 -25.30
N ARG A 124 -0.16 3.61 -25.53
CA ARG A 124 0.40 3.39 -26.88
C ARG A 124 -0.49 2.49 -27.74
N HIS A 125 -1.10 1.46 -27.15
CA HIS A 125 -2.00 0.56 -27.86
C HIS A 125 -3.31 1.28 -28.25
N SER A 126 -3.87 2.06 -27.33
CA SER A 126 -5.07 2.88 -27.57
C SER A 126 -4.85 3.86 -28.72
N ASP A 127 -3.72 4.57 -28.70
CA ASP A 127 -3.37 5.55 -29.73
C ASP A 127 -3.19 4.90 -31.10
N ARG A 128 -2.54 3.73 -31.15
CA ARG A 128 -2.42 2.97 -32.41
C ARG A 128 -3.78 2.57 -32.97
N ILE A 129 -4.71 2.13 -32.12
CA ILE A 129 -6.06 1.76 -32.54
C ILE A 129 -6.81 2.99 -33.06
N ARG A 130 -6.68 4.15 -32.41
CA ARG A 130 -7.26 5.43 -32.88
C ARG A 130 -6.73 5.79 -34.26
N LEU A 131 -5.42 5.71 -34.48
CA LEU A 131 -4.80 5.99 -35.77
C LEU A 131 -5.29 5.03 -36.88
N HIS A 132 -5.54 3.76 -36.56
CA HIS A 132 -6.17 2.83 -37.50
C HIS A 132 -7.63 3.20 -37.79
N LEU A 133 -8.39 3.62 -36.77
CA LEU A 133 -9.79 4.02 -36.90
C LEU A 133 -9.94 5.26 -37.78
N ASP A 134 -9.05 6.25 -37.64
CA ASP A 134 -9.07 7.49 -38.44
C ASP A 134 -8.83 7.22 -39.94
N ARG A 135 -8.14 6.13 -40.26
CA ARG A 135 -7.86 5.71 -41.64
C ARG A 135 -8.92 4.74 -42.18
N LEU A 136 -9.86 4.29 -41.36
CA LEU A 136 -10.85 3.29 -41.73
C LEU A 136 -12.01 3.94 -42.51
N GLY A 137 -11.91 3.89 -43.84
CA GLY A 137 -13.03 4.20 -44.72
C GLY A 137 -14.03 3.04 -44.78
N LYS A 138 -15.33 3.34 -44.70
CA LYS A 138 -16.38 2.30 -44.75
C LYS A 138 -17.62 2.77 -45.53
N ARG A 139 -18.13 1.89 -46.40
CA ARG A 139 -19.32 2.14 -47.23
C ARG A 139 -20.62 2.22 -46.37
N PRO A 140 -21.71 2.82 -46.86
CA PRO A 140 -23.00 2.81 -46.14
C PRO A 140 -23.44 1.39 -45.73
N GLY A 141 -24.00 1.21 -44.53
CA GLY A 141 -24.38 -0.11 -43.96
C GLY A 141 -24.04 -0.26 -42.47
N LYS A 142 -23.86 -1.47 -41.95
CA LYS A 142 -23.40 -1.72 -40.56
C LYS A 142 -21.87 -1.58 -40.42
N ASP A 143 -21.39 -0.89 -39.39
CA ASP A 143 -19.95 -0.67 -39.12
C ASP A 143 -19.45 -1.59 -37.99
N VAL A 144 -19.23 -2.85 -38.31
CA VAL A 144 -18.81 -3.85 -37.30
C VAL A 144 -17.38 -3.61 -36.84
N VAL A 145 -16.45 -3.39 -37.77
CA VAL A 145 -15.01 -3.21 -37.45
C VAL A 145 -14.77 -1.92 -36.66
N GLY A 146 -15.33 -0.79 -37.10
CA GLY A 146 -15.19 0.46 -36.36
C GLY A 146 -15.82 0.37 -34.97
N HIS A 147 -16.95 -0.33 -34.83
CA HIS A 147 -17.55 -0.60 -33.52
C HIS A 147 -16.61 -1.42 -32.61
N MET A 148 -16.03 -2.50 -33.11
CA MET A 148 -15.10 -3.34 -32.33
C MET A 148 -13.85 -2.56 -31.88
N LEU A 149 -13.27 -1.74 -32.75
CA LEU A 149 -12.10 -0.92 -32.41
C LEU A 149 -12.45 0.14 -31.35
N ARG A 150 -13.60 0.81 -31.47
CA ARG A 150 -14.10 1.74 -30.44
C ARG A 150 -14.35 1.05 -29.10
N ALA A 151 -14.94 -0.14 -29.12
CA ALA A 151 -15.14 -0.95 -27.92
C ALA A 151 -13.79 -1.32 -27.26
N ARG A 152 -12.76 -1.64 -28.08
CA ARG A 152 -11.42 -1.93 -27.57
C ARG A 152 -10.75 -0.70 -26.94
N ILE A 153 -10.87 0.48 -27.57
CA ILE A 153 -10.39 1.75 -26.99
C ILE A 153 -11.04 1.98 -25.63
N LYS A 154 -12.36 1.77 -25.51
CA LYS A 154 -13.08 1.91 -24.24
C LYS A 154 -12.56 0.93 -23.19
N ALA A 155 -12.37 -0.34 -23.53
CA ALA A 155 -11.84 -1.34 -22.61
C ALA A 155 -10.41 -1.00 -22.14
N ILE A 156 -9.55 -0.50 -23.03
CA ILE A 156 -8.20 -0.04 -22.67
C ILE A 156 -8.28 1.16 -21.73
N ALA A 157 -9.18 2.12 -21.97
CA ALA A 157 -9.36 3.27 -21.08
C ALA A 157 -9.81 2.84 -19.67
N THR A 158 -10.69 1.85 -19.56
CA THR A 158 -11.05 1.25 -18.27
C THR A 158 -9.83 0.61 -17.58
N ALA A 159 -9.04 -0.18 -18.31
CA ALA A 159 -7.84 -0.81 -17.74
C ALA A 159 -6.78 0.23 -17.31
N ILE A 160 -6.65 1.35 -18.02
CA ILE A 160 -5.77 2.47 -17.62
C ILE A 160 -6.27 3.06 -16.30
N SER A 161 -7.56 3.37 -16.20
CA SER A 161 -8.16 3.93 -14.99
C SER A 161 -8.03 2.99 -13.78
N GLU A 162 -8.19 1.67 -13.98
CA GLU A 162 -7.93 0.67 -12.94
C GLU A 162 -6.44 0.61 -12.55
N THR A 163 -5.53 0.76 -13.52
CA THR A 163 -4.08 0.77 -13.26
C THR A 163 -3.67 2.03 -12.49
N GLU A 164 -4.26 3.19 -12.81
CA GLU A 164 -4.06 4.44 -12.08
C GLU A 164 -4.53 4.30 -10.63
N ALA A 165 -5.73 3.77 -10.39
CA ALA A 165 -6.22 3.53 -9.04
C ALA A 165 -5.29 2.59 -8.25
N LYS A 166 -4.72 1.55 -8.89
CA LYS A 166 -3.71 0.68 -8.27
C LYS A 166 -2.44 1.46 -7.92
N ILE A 167 -1.97 2.34 -8.79
CA ILE A 167 -0.80 3.19 -8.54
C ILE A 167 -1.06 4.05 -7.30
N ASP A 168 -2.16 4.81 -7.30
CA ASP A 168 -2.53 5.70 -6.20
C ASP A 168 -2.60 4.93 -4.85
N ALA A 169 -3.22 3.75 -4.85
CA ALA A 169 -3.28 2.90 -3.66
C ALA A 169 -1.91 2.37 -3.21
N THR A 170 -1.02 2.07 -4.16
CA THR A 170 0.33 1.56 -3.84
C THR A 170 1.24 2.68 -3.32
N GLU A 171 1.13 3.88 -3.89
CA GLU A 171 1.79 5.08 -3.38
C GLU A 171 1.31 5.41 -1.97
N ARG A 172 0.00 5.31 -1.74
CA ARG A 172 -0.58 5.50 -0.42
C ARG A 172 -0.07 4.47 0.59
N ALA A 173 0.17 3.23 0.17
CA ALA A 173 0.79 2.21 1.00
C ALA A 173 2.25 2.56 1.36
N CYS A 174 3.01 3.16 0.44
CA CYS A 174 4.35 3.68 0.74
C CYS A 174 4.28 4.76 1.82
N ASP A 175 3.40 5.75 1.68
CA ASP A 175 3.23 6.83 2.67
C ASP A 175 2.92 6.28 4.07
N MET A 176 2.10 5.23 4.14
CA MET A 176 1.77 4.56 5.41
C MET A 176 3.01 3.91 6.04
N LEU A 177 3.97 3.43 5.25
CA LEU A 177 5.21 2.80 5.74
C LEU A 177 6.34 3.79 6.05
N ASP A 178 6.24 5.06 5.66
CA ASP A 178 7.29 6.07 5.87
C ASP A 178 7.59 6.35 7.34
N GLY A 179 6.58 6.20 8.22
CA GLY A 179 6.73 6.38 9.66
C GLY A 179 7.42 5.21 10.38
N TYR A 180 7.73 4.12 9.68
CA TYR A 180 8.23 2.89 10.28
C TYR A 180 9.73 2.70 10.03
N LEU A 181 10.44 2.43 11.12
CA LEU A 181 11.86 2.06 11.14
C LEU A 181 12.00 0.67 11.77
N TYR A 182 12.88 -0.13 11.20
CA TYR A 182 13.26 -1.43 11.76
C TYR A 182 14.67 -1.35 12.33
N VAL A 183 14.84 -1.82 13.57
CA VAL A 183 16.14 -1.83 14.23
C VAL A 183 16.88 -3.10 13.83
N MET A 184 18.09 -2.92 13.33
CA MET A 184 18.98 -3.99 12.90
C MET A 184 19.91 -4.39 14.03
N ASP A 185 20.20 -5.68 14.14
CA ASP A 185 21.26 -6.15 15.03
C ASP A 185 22.61 -5.70 14.49
N ALA A 186 23.50 -5.30 15.40
CA ALA A 186 24.87 -4.99 15.01
C ALA A 186 25.50 -6.26 14.43
N PRO A 187 26.18 -6.18 13.27
CA PRO A 187 26.87 -7.34 12.73
C PRO A 187 27.83 -7.84 13.80
N MET A 188 27.73 -9.12 14.16
CA MET A 188 28.70 -9.74 15.06
C MET A 188 30.06 -9.64 14.39
N LEU A 189 30.90 -8.72 14.87
CA LEU A 189 32.30 -8.70 14.53
C LEU A 189 32.90 -9.96 15.17
N GLU A 190 33.14 -10.99 14.37
CA GLU A 190 33.91 -12.14 14.83
C GLU A 190 35.26 -11.64 15.35
N ASN A 191 35.53 -11.86 16.63
CA ASN A 191 36.82 -11.55 17.23
C ASN A 191 37.91 -12.33 16.48
N GLU A 192 38.78 -11.60 15.78
CA GLU A 192 40.06 -12.11 15.27
C GLU A 192 40.99 -12.46 16.46
N GLU A 193 40.76 -13.58 17.15
CA GLU A 193 41.77 -14.16 18.03
C GLU A 193 41.77 -15.69 17.89
N GLN A 194 42.49 -16.16 16.87
CA GLN A 194 43.15 -17.46 16.89
C GLN A 194 44.35 -17.44 15.95
N THR A 195 45.41 -16.73 16.34
CA THR A 195 46.74 -17.05 15.85
C THR A 195 47.12 -18.41 16.45
N SER A 196 47.02 -19.47 15.66
CA SER A 196 47.54 -20.78 16.04
C SER A 196 49.06 -20.70 16.19
N GLU A 197 49.52 -20.94 17.42
CA GLU A 197 50.92 -21.14 17.75
C GLU A 197 51.36 -22.49 17.17
N VAL A 198 52.11 -22.46 16.07
CA VAL A 198 52.69 -23.67 15.45
C VAL A 198 53.94 -24.05 16.26
N GLU A 199 53.80 -25.02 17.16
CA GLU A 199 54.93 -25.72 17.79
C GLU A 199 55.72 -26.52 16.74
N TRP A 200 56.98 -26.16 16.52
CA TRP A 200 57.94 -26.99 15.78
C TRP A 200 58.56 -28.03 16.72
N GLY A 201 58.04 -29.26 16.67
CA GLY A 201 58.61 -30.42 17.35
C GLY A 201 59.81 -31.00 16.60
N ASP A 202 60.98 -30.88 17.21
CA ASP A 202 62.27 -31.41 16.77
C ASP A 202 62.30 -32.95 16.89
N THR A 203 62.55 -33.69 15.80
CA THR A 203 63.06 -35.07 15.89
C THR A 203 64.11 -35.35 14.83
N ALA A 204 65.37 -35.29 15.28
CA ALA A 204 66.52 -35.85 14.58
C ALA A 204 66.53 -37.39 14.71
N GLY A 205 66.78 -38.10 13.59
CA GLY A 205 66.80 -39.56 13.52
C GLY A 205 67.58 -40.14 12.33
N VAL A 206 68.82 -39.67 12.15
CA VAL A 206 70.04 -40.33 11.63
C VAL A 206 69.96 -41.74 10.95
N ARG A 207 70.43 -41.76 9.67
CA ARG A 207 71.24 -42.75 8.88
C ARG A 207 70.63 -44.11 8.44
N SER A 208 70.80 -44.45 7.15
CA SER A 208 71.99 -45.16 6.60
C SER A 208 71.77 -45.79 5.21
N ALA A 209 72.71 -45.55 4.28
CA ALA A 209 73.26 -46.43 3.20
C ALA A 209 72.30 -47.10 2.18
N ALA A 210 72.66 -47.43 0.94
CA ALA A 210 73.70 -47.12 -0.04
C ALA A 210 73.28 -47.89 -1.32
N GLN A 211 73.68 -47.38 -2.50
CA GLN A 211 73.51 -47.94 -3.86
C GLN A 211 72.14 -47.83 -4.52
#